data_AF-A0A972W623-F1
#
_entry.id   AF-A0A972W623-F1
#
_cell.length_a   1.000
_cell.length_b   1.000
_cell.length_c   1.000
_cell.angle_alpha   90.00
_cell.angle_beta   90.00
_cell.angle_gamma   90.00
#
_symmetry.space_group_name_H-M   'P 1'
#
loop_
_entity.id
_entity.type
_entity.pdbx_description
1 polymer ?
#
loop_
_entity_poly.entity_id
_entity_poly.type
_entity_poly.pdbx_seq_one_letter_code
_entity_poly.pdbx_strand_id
1 'polypeptide(L)' 'MSIARTEAEGGDLFATLQGLYQPTDVRPEGYPDAVVWQGGNFSGGVNPVAHSMTDAYALLG' A
#
# COMPACT_ATOMS: atom_id res chain seq x y z
N MET A 1 9.22 -7.92 -11.41
CA MET A 1 9.29 -7.27 -10.07
C MET A 1 9.61 -5.81 -10.30
N SER A 2 8.67 -4.91 -10.03
CA SER A 2 8.84 -3.45 -10.20
C SER A 2 8.95 -2.73 -8.86
N ILE A 3 8.01 -2.99 -7.93
CA ILE A 3 7.89 -2.37 -6.59
C ILE A 3 9.26 -2.16 -5.91
N ALA A 4 9.91 -3.26 -5.50
CA ALA A 4 11.22 -3.24 -4.83
C ALA A 4 12.41 -2.72 -5.69
N ARG A 5 12.18 -2.39 -6.97
CA ARG A 5 13.14 -1.64 -7.79
C ARG A 5 12.83 -0.15 -7.76
N THR A 6 11.57 0.25 -7.99
CA THR A 6 11.13 1.65 -7.86
C THR A 6 11.54 2.22 -6.50
N GLU A 7 11.31 1.42 -5.46
CA GLU A 7 11.64 1.65 -4.06
C GLU A 7 13.15 1.84 -3.83
N ALA A 8 13.99 0.94 -4.38
CA ALA A 8 15.45 1.01 -4.28
C ALA A 8 16.10 2.08 -5.20
N GLU A 9 15.41 2.52 -6.25
CA GLU A 9 15.85 3.58 -7.17
C GLU A 9 15.38 4.98 -6.70
N GLY A 10 14.63 5.07 -5.60
CA GLY A 10 14.08 6.34 -5.07
C GLY A 10 12.98 6.95 -5.93
N GLY A 11 12.30 6.12 -6.73
CA GLY A 11 11.21 6.52 -7.62
C GLY A 11 9.83 6.55 -6.93
N ASP A 12 8.80 6.87 -7.72
CA ASP A 12 7.42 7.02 -7.23
C ASP A 12 6.78 5.65 -6.90
N LEU A 13 7.05 5.17 -5.68
CA LEU A 13 6.43 3.99 -5.11
C LEU A 13 4.90 4.18 -4.92
N PHE A 14 4.45 5.41 -4.63
CA PHE A 14 3.05 5.71 -4.36
C PHE A 14 2.17 5.51 -5.60
N ALA A 15 2.56 6.10 -6.73
CA ALA A 15 1.90 5.86 -8.02
C ALA A 15 2.06 4.40 -8.49
N THR A 16 3.19 3.75 -8.18
CA THR A 16 3.40 2.33 -8.47
C THR A 16 2.42 1.43 -7.71
N LEU A 17 2.11 1.76 -6.44
CA LEU A 17 1.12 1.04 -5.63
C LEU A 17 -0.32 1.37 -6.06
N GLN A 18 -0.63 2.65 -6.37
CA GLN A 18 -1.94 3.04 -6.94
C GLN A 18 -2.24 2.38 -8.30
N GLY A 19 -1.21 2.05 -9.09
CA GLY A 19 -1.36 1.29 -10.34
C GLY A 19 -1.69 -0.20 -10.14
N LEU A 20 -1.60 -0.71 -8.91
CA LEU A 20 -1.83 -2.12 -8.56
C LEU A 20 -3.00 -2.34 -7.60
N TYR A 21 -3.30 -1.35 -6.76
CA TYR A 21 -4.27 -1.44 -5.67
C TYR A 21 -5.18 -0.21 -5.62
N GLN A 22 -6.43 -0.41 -5.21
CA GLN A 22 -7.39 0.68 -5.02
C GLN A 22 -7.18 1.32 -3.65
N PRO A 23 -7.37 2.64 -3.48
CA PRO A 23 -7.41 3.25 -2.16
C PRO A 23 -8.65 2.78 -1.36
N THR A 24 -8.62 3.02 -0.04
CA THR A 24 -9.76 2.85 0.86
C THR A 24 -10.01 4.12 1.67
N ASP A 25 -11.21 4.25 2.23
CA ASP A 25 -11.51 5.28 3.23
C ASP A 25 -10.99 4.93 4.65
N VAL A 26 -10.59 3.68 4.86
CA VAL A 26 -10.13 3.14 6.15
C VAL A 26 -8.75 3.70 6.49
N ARG A 27 -8.57 4.13 7.74
CA ARG A 27 -7.31 4.68 8.26
C ARG A 27 -7.08 4.20 9.71
N PRO A 28 -5.83 4.06 10.17
CA PRO A 28 -5.55 3.80 11.58
C PRO A 28 -5.93 5.00 12.45
N GLU A 29 -6.42 4.75 13.66
CA GLU A 29 -6.66 5.81 14.65
C GLU A 29 -5.35 6.55 14.97
N GLY A 30 -5.40 7.89 14.99
CA GLY A 30 -4.22 8.75 15.20
C GLY A 30 -3.42 9.08 13.93
N TYR A 31 -3.68 8.44 12.78
CA TYR A 31 -2.91 8.62 11.55
C TYR A 31 -3.81 9.01 10.35
N PRO A 32 -4.29 10.28 10.28
CA PRO A 32 -5.25 10.71 9.26
C PRO A 32 -4.68 10.74 7.84
N ASP A 33 -3.36 10.91 7.70
CA ASP A 33 -2.66 10.98 6.42
C ASP A 33 -2.17 9.59 5.92
N ALA A 34 -2.37 8.53 6.72
CA ALA A 34 -2.02 7.17 6.31
C ALA A 34 -2.93 6.70 5.17
N VAL A 35 -2.32 6.12 4.13
CA VAL A 35 -3.03 5.56 2.98
C VAL A 35 -3.10 4.05 3.11
N VAL A 36 -4.32 3.52 3.24
CA VAL A 36 -4.58 2.08 3.23
C VAL A 36 -5.14 1.69 1.86
N TRP A 37 -4.41 0.80 1.17
CA TRP A 37 -4.82 0.24 -0.11
C TRP A 37 -5.52 -1.12 0.07
N GLN A 38 -6.46 -1.42 -0.83
CA GLN A 38 -7.16 -2.70 -0.96
C GLN A 38 -6.88 -3.34 -2.32
N GLY A 39 -6.77 -4.67 -2.33
CA GLY A 39 -6.56 -5.46 -3.54
C GLY A 39 -6.60 -6.96 -3.27
N GLY A 40 -6.40 -7.75 -4.33
CA GLY A 40 -6.61 -9.20 -4.29
C GLY A 40 -8.03 -9.60 -4.68
N ASN A 41 -8.40 -10.84 -4.36
CA ASN A 41 -9.71 -11.40 -4.73
C ASN A 41 -10.65 -11.44 -3.52
N PHE A 42 -11.67 -10.57 -3.52
CA PHE A 42 -12.70 -10.48 -2.49
C PHE A 42 -13.86 -11.48 -2.68
N SER A 43 -13.84 -12.27 -3.76
CA SER A 43 -14.87 -13.27 -4.05
C SER A 43 -14.66 -14.57 -3.25
N GLY A 44 -15.75 -15.28 -2.97
CA GLY A 44 -15.71 -16.63 -2.37
C GLY A 44 -15.56 -16.69 -0.86
N GLY A 45 -15.70 -15.58 -0.13
CA GLY A 45 -15.65 -15.56 1.34
C GLY A 45 -14.25 -15.73 1.94
N VAL A 46 -13.20 -15.48 1.16
CA VAL A 46 -11.82 -15.44 1.64
C VAL A 46 -11.61 -14.19 2.50
N ASN A 47 -11.12 -14.36 3.73
CA ASN A 47 -10.79 -13.22 4.58
C ASN A 47 -9.59 -12.45 3.99
N PRO A 48 -9.69 -11.12 3.79
CA PRO A 48 -8.59 -10.32 3.29
C PRO A 48 -7.44 -10.26 4.32
N VAL A 49 -6.21 -10.44 3.85
CA VAL A 49 -5.01 -10.33 4.68
C VAL A 49 -4.43 -8.93 4.52
N ALA A 50 -4.56 -8.10 5.56
CA ALA A 50 -3.87 -6.81 5.62
C ALA A 50 -2.36 -7.05 5.81
N HIS A 51 -1.54 -6.31 5.06
CA HIS A 51 -0.08 -6.35 5.18
C HIS A 51 0.46 -4.94 5.41
N SER A 52 1.04 -4.70 6.59
CA SER A 52 1.62 -3.40 6.95
C SER A 52 3.04 -3.28 6.39
N MET A 53 3.19 -2.60 5.26
CA MET A 53 4.48 -2.36 4.62
C MET A 53 5.24 -1.23 5.32
N THR A 54 5.99 -1.56 6.37
CA THR A 54 6.91 -0.63 7.05
C THR A 54 8.26 -0.57 6.34
N ASP A 55 8.26 -0.04 5.11
CA ASP A 55 9.47 0.09 4.29
C ASP A 55 10.03 1.53 4.30
N ALA A 56 11.16 1.76 3.61
CA ALA A 56 11.91 3.03 3.63
C ALA A 56 11.05 4.25 3.28
N TYR A 57 10.05 4.10 2.40
CA TYR A 57 9.09 5.15 2.08
C TYR A 57 8.34 5.68 3.32
N ALA A 58 7.95 4.80 4.24
CA ALA A 58 7.28 5.15 5.50
C ALA A 58 8.22 5.81 6.55
N LEU A 59 9.52 5.92 6.26
CA LEU A 59 10.51 6.59 7.10
C LEU A 59 11.05 7.90 6.50
N LEU A 60 10.77 8.19 5.22
CA LEU A 60 11.34 9.32 4.49
C LEU A 60 10.36 10.47 4.25
N GLY A 61 9.07 10.18 4.02
CA GLY A 61 8.00 11.17 3.86
C GLY A 61 7.75 11.61 2.41
#